data_AF-A0A3N5DWY8-F1
#
_entry.id   AF-A0A3N5DWY8-F1
#
_cell.length_a   1.000
_cell.length_b   1.000
_cell.length_c   1.000
_cell.angle_alpha   90.00
_cell.angle_beta   90.00
_cell.angle_gamma   90.00
#
_symmetry.space_group_name_H-M   'P 1'
#
loop_
_entity.id
_entity.type
_entity.pdbx_description
1 polymer ?
#
loop_
_entity_poly.entity_id
_entity_poly.type
_entity_poly.pdbx_seq_one_letter_code
_entity_poly.pdbx_strand_id
1 'polypeptide(L)' 'MKTIELNETWREKKNRLKERFIFLTDNDLKFEEGKREEMFEELRIKLGKTKQELLNIIVAL' A
#
# COMPACT_ATOMS: atom_id res chain seq x y z
N MET A 1 -24.68 3.33 11.86
CA MET A 1 -23.52 3.70 11.03
C MET A 1 -22.28 3.17 11.72
N LYS A 2 -21.71 2.06 11.22
CA LYS A 2 -20.50 1.49 11.81
C LYS A 2 -19.33 2.41 11.48
N THR A 3 -18.76 3.00 12.51
CA THR A 3 -17.46 3.66 12.56
C THR A 3 -16.46 2.70 11.91
N ILE A 4 -16.17 2.93 10.63
CA ILE A 4 -15.30 2.06 9.84
C ILE A 4 -13.98 1.99 10.59
N GLU A 5 -13.51 0.77 10.79
CA GLU A 5 -12.35 0.33 11.55
C GLU A 5 -11.04 0.97 11.04
N LEU A 6 -10.93 2.30 11.18
CA LEU A 6 -9.90 3.19 10.65
C LEU A 6 -8.57 3.10 11.44
N ASN A 7 -8.31 1.97 12.07
CA ASN A 7 -7.10 1.74 12.85
C ASN A 7 -6.21 0.61 12.28
N GLU A 8 -6.46 0.14 11.05
CA GLU A 8 -5.44 -0.68 10.40
C GLU A 8 -4.21 0.17 10.12
N THR A 9 -3.16 -0.15 10.84
CA THR A 9 -1.89 0.53 10.73
C THR A 9 -1.31 0.25 9.36
N TRP A 10 -0.63 1.22 8.78
CA TRP A 10 0.05 1.02 7.50
C TRP A 10 0.98 -0.23 7.53
N ARG A 11 1.52 -0.59 8.69
CA ARG A 11 2.27 -1.82 8.94
C ARG A 11 1.48 -3.10 8.58
N GLU A 12 0.19 -3.18 8.91
CA GLU A 12 -0.65 -4.33 8.57
C GLU A 12 -0.92 -4.40 7.06
N LYS A 13 -1.21 -3.24 6.45
CA LYS A 13 -1.39 -3.14 5.00
C LYS A 13 -0.13 -3.55 4.23
N LYS A 14 1.07 -3.23 4.74
CA LYS A 14 2.32 -3.72 4.15
C LYS A 14 2.39 -5.24 4.14
N ASN A 15 2.05 -5.89 5.25
CA ASN A 15 2.13 -7.34 5.34
C ASN A 15 1.16 -8.00 4.35
N ARG A 16 -0.09 -7.51 4.27
CA ARG A 16 -1.07 -8.01 3.30
C ARG A 16 -0.67 -7.74 1.84
N LEU A 17 -0.03 -6.60 1.56
CA LEU A 17 0.54 -6.33 0.24
C LEU A 17 1.64 -7.33 -0.12
N LYS A 18 2.53 -7.69 0.81
CA LYS A 18 3.58 -8.69 0.58
C LYS A 18 3.01 -10.10 0.39
N GLU A 19 1.95 -10.46 1.13
CA GLU A 19 1.24 -11.73 0.93
C GLU A 19 0.59 -11.80 -0.46
N ARG A 20 -0.02 -10.71 -0.92
CA ARG A 20 -0.69 -10.64 -2.22
C ARG A 20 0.28 -10.53 -3.40
N PHE A 21 1.39 -9.82 -3.21
CA PHE A 21 2.41 -9.56 -4.22
C PHE A 21 3.76 -10.04 -3.69
N ILE A 22 4.05 -11.33 -3.89
CA ILE A 22 5.25 -12.01 -3.39
C ILE A 22 6.59 -11.39 -3.84
N PHE A 23 6.57 -10.52 -4.85
CA PHE A 23 7.73 -9.79 -5.36
C PHE A 23 7.93 -8.40 -4.70
N LEU A 24 6.98 -7.95 -3.86
CA LEU A 24 7.15 -6.76 -3.05
C LEU A 24 8.05 -7.09 -1.86
N THR A 25 8.98 -6.19 -1.61
CA THR A 25 9.91 -6.25 -0.50
C THR A 25 9.60 -5.16 0.52
N ASP A 26 10.18 -5.27 1.71
CA ASP A 26 10.08 -4.21 2.72
C ASP A 26 10.63 -2.86 2.24
N ASN A 27 11.59 -2.88 1.29
CA ASN A 27 12.13 -1.66 0.69
C ASN A 27 11.10 -0.95 -0.20
N ASP A 28 10.34 -1.70 -1.00
CA ASP A 28 9.28 -1.15 -1.85
C ASP A 28 8.14 -0.52 -1.03
N LEU A 29 8.03 -0.94 0.22
CA LEU A 29 7.02 -0.49 1.17
C LEU A 29 7.64 0.35 2.28
N LYS A 30 8.86 0.88 2.11
CA LYS A 30 9.51 1.73 3.13
C LYS A 30 8.92 3.14 3.09
N PHE A 31 8.61 3.68 4.26
CA PHE A 31 8.01 5.01 4.41
C PHE A 31 9.03 5.87 5.12
N GLU A 32 9.56 6.84 4.40
CA GLU A 32 10.25 7.96 5.02
C GLU A 32 9.24 9.09 5.17
N GLU A 33 9.26 9.77 6.32
CA GLU A 33 8.35 10.88 6.59
C GLU A 33 8.51 11.94 5.49
N GLY A 34 7.41 12.34 4.86
CA GLY A 34 7.41 13.24 3.70
C GLY A 34 7.48 12.56 2.32
N LYS A 35 7.90 11.28 2.20
CA LYS A 35 8.03 10.58 0.89
C LYS A 35 6.87 9.65 0.55
N ARG A 36 5.69 9.91 1.11
CA ARG A 36 4.51 9.05 0.87
C ARG A 36 4.13 9.05 -0.60
N GLU A 37 4.11 10.20 -1.26
CA GLU A 37 3.69 10.26 -2.67
C GLU A 37 4.67 9.54 -3.60
N GLU A 38 5.98 9.70 -3.37
CA GLU A 38 7.03 9.03 -4.14
C GLU A 38 6.92 7.51 -4.05
N MET A 39 6.80 6.96 -2.84
CA MET A 39 6.67 5.51 -2.67
C MET A 39 5.36 4.98 -3.27
N PHE A 40 4.26 5.75 -3.23
CA PHE A 40 3.02 5.35 -3.91
C PHE A 40 3.19 5.32 -5.44
N GLU A 41 3.96 6.26 -6.00
CA GLU A 41 4.25 6.30 -7.43
C GLU A 41 5.14 5.13 -7.85
N GLU A 42 6.21 4.84 -7.11
CA GLU A 42 7.07 3.68 -7.34
C GLU A 42 6.30 2.37 -7.23
N LEU A 43 5.49 2.21 -6.18
CA LEU A 43 4.68 1.02 -5.96
C LEU A 43 3.69 0.80 -7.11
N ARG A 44 3.04 1.88 -7.56
CA ARG A 44 2.12 1.82 -8.70
C ARG A 44 2.82 1.36 -9.97
N ILE A 45 4.00 1.92 -10.27
CA ILE A 45 4.79 1.57 -11.44
C ILE A 45 5.24 0.10 -11.36
N LYS A 46 5.75 -0.33 -10.20
CA LYS A 46 6.21 -1.70 -9.96
C LYS A 46 5.09 -2.73 -10.12
N LEU A 47 3.89 -2.41 -9.65
CA LEU A 47 2.70 -3.26 -9.80
C LEU A 47 2.06 -3.16 -11.20
N GLY A 48 2.50 -2.23 -12.05
CA GLY A 48 1.90 -1.99 -13.36
C GLY A 48 0.43 -1.55 -13.26
N LYS A 49 0.07 -0.78 -12.22
CA LYS A 49 -1.31 -0.37 -11.94
C LYS A 49 -1.52 1.11 -12.17
N THR A 50 -2.78 1.52 -12.28
CA THR A 50 -3.17 2.93 -12.18
C THR A 50 -3.24 3.36 -10.72
N LYS A 51 -3.26 4.69 -10.47
CA LYS A 51 -3.38 5.23 -9.10
C LYS A 51 -4.67 4.73 -8.44
N GLN A 52 -5.76 4.69 -9.21
CA GLN A 52 -7.05 4.22 -8.74
C GLN A 52 -7.03 2.73 -8.40
N GLU A 53 -6.43 1.88 -9.24
CA GLU A 53 -6.32 0.44 -8.94
C GLU A 53 -5.48 0.19 -7.68
N LEU A 54 -4.35 0.89 -7.52
CA LEU A 54 -3.52 0.77 -6.33
C LEU A 54 -4.30 1.18 -5.07
N LEU A 55 -5.03 2.29 -5.13
CA LEU A 55 -5.87 2.74 -4.03
C LEU A 55 -6.96 1.71 -3.71
N ASN A 56 -7.64 1.19 -4.73
CA ASN A 56 -8.68 0.17 -4.55
C ASN A 56 -8.12 -1.11 -3.92
N ILE A 57 -6.90 -1.52 -4.28
CA ILE A 57 -6.21 -2.64 -3.63
C ILE A 57 -5.99 -2.31 -2.15
N ILE A 58 -5.40 -1.16 -1.83
CA ILE A 58 -5.05 -0.77 -0.45
C ILE A 58 -6.30 -0.55 0.42
N VAL A 59 -7.41 -0.10 -0.15
CA VAL A 59 -8.70 0.07 0.55
C VAL A 59 -9.42 -1.26 0.76
N ALA A 60 -9.27 -2.21 -0.16
CA ALA A 60 -9.83 -3.55 -0.04
C ALA A 60 -8.98 -4.50 0.82
N LEU A 61 -7.76 -4.09 1.16
CA LEU A 61 -6.94 -4.69 2.21
C LEU A 61 -7.41 -4.16 3.56
#